data_AF-A0A1H0BE47-F1
#
_entry.id   AF-A0A1H0BE47-F1
#
_cell.length_a   1.000
_cell.length_b   1.000
_cell.length_c   1.000
_cell.angle_alpha   90.00
_cell.angle_beta   90.00
_cell.angle_gamma   90.00
#
_symmetry.space_group_name_H-M   'P 1'
#
loop_
_entity.id
_entity.type
_entity.pdbx_description
1 polymer ?
#
loop_
_entity_poly.entity_id
_entity_poly.type
_entity_poly.pdbx_seq_one_letter_code
_entity_poly.pdbx_strand_id
1 'polypeptide(L)'
;MNRKSNLRHGLSLMLSILFADILSIFVFISLASVLPNVFGTVLIQILNLLILLSLVYLPVWTVGEKDINYVLTGRITYDRYCGLKIGLIGMIALYLPYILLFLSKINNDQFLYAIFQVILSLFYGFIRMLLPVTIKDVNWLPMLVTLIYPLIIPLITSLAYHFGYKRISLIGKLIYKKKK
;
A
#
# COMPACT_ATOMS: atom_id res chain seq x y z
N MET A 1 -17.87 -17.68 -9.47
CA MET A 1 -16.96 -16.51 -9.62
C MET A 1 -15.69 -16.95 -10.33
N ASN A 2 -15.31 -16.30 -11.43
CA ASN A 2 -14.21 -16.75 -12.28
C ASN A 2 -12.88 -16.25 -11.71
N ARG A 3 -11.97 -17.15 -11.27
CA ARG A 3 -10.63 -16.81 -10.70
C ARG A 3 -9.87 -15.75 -11.53
N LYS A 4 -10.13 -15.69 -12.83
CA LYS A 4 -9.58 -14.71 -13.79
C LYS A 4 -9.92 -13.25 -13.45
N SER A 5 -11.05 -12.96 -12.81
CA SER A 5 -11.46 -11.58 -12.45
C SER A 5 -10.63 -11.03 -11.28
N ASN A 6 -10.47 -11.79 -10.20
CA ASN A 6 -9.70 -11.35 -9.03
C ASN A 6 -8.22 -11.14 -9.37
N LEU A 7 -7.64 -12.02 -10.20
CA LEU A 7 -6.27 -11.87 -10.68
C LEU A 7 -6.10 -10.59 -11.50
N ARG A 8 -7.02 -10.29 -12.41
CA ARG A 8 -6.98 -9.06 -13.21
C ARG A 8 -7.07 -7.81 -12.34
N HIS A 9 -7.98 -7.79 -11.36
CA HIS A 9 -8.11 -6.66 -10.44
C HIS A 9 -6.90 -6.53 -9.50
N GLY A 10 -6.35 -7.65 -9.02
CA GLY A 10 -5.13 -7.69 -8.22
C GLY A 10 -3.91 -7.18 -8.97
N LEU A 11 -3.72 -7.59 -10.23
CA LEU A 11 -2.63 -7.11 -11.09
C LEU A 11 -2.79 -5.63 -11.43
N SER A 12 -4.00 -5.18 -11.72
CA SER A 12 -4.29 -3.75 -11.91
C SER A 12 -3.95 -2.95 -10.66
N LEU A 13 -4.30 -3.47 -9.48
CA LEU A 13 -3.99 -2.83 -8.21
C LEU A 13 -2.48 -2.81 -7.94
N MET A 14 -1.77 -3.88 -8.29
CA MET A 14 -0.31 -3.96 -8.17
C MET A 14 0.37 -2.83 -8.95
N LEU A 15 -0.10 -2.53 -10.17
CA LEU A 15 0.38 -1.39 -10.95
C LEU A 15 0.07 -0.05 -10.27
N SER A 16 -1.13 0.11 -9.69
CA SER A 16 -1.47 1.32 -8.93
C SER A 16 -0.60 1.50 -7.69
N ILE A 17 -0.22 0.42 -7.01
CA ILE A 17 0.67 0.43 -5.86
C ILE A 17 2.10 0.80 -6.27
N LEU A 18 2.61 0.23 -7.36
CA LEU A 18 3.92 0.63 -7.91
C LEU A 18 3.93 2.10 -8.31
N PHE A 19 2.84 2.60 -8.90
CA PHE A 19 2.70 4.02 -9.19
C PHE A 19 2.66 4.89 -7.92
N ALA A 20 1.96 4.43 -6.88
CA ALA A 20 1.94 5.09 -5.57
C ALA A 20 3.34 5.17 -4.95
N ASP A 21 4.13 4.11 -5.08
CA ASP A 21 5.49 4.04 -4.59
C ASP A 21 6.40 4.99 -5.37
N ILE A 22 6.29 5.05 -6.71
CA ILE A 22 7.00 6.05 -7.53
C ILE A 22 6.68 7.48 -7.08
N LEU A 23 5.41 7.81 -6.83
CA LEU A 23 5.04 9.12 -6.29
C LEU A 23 5.64 9.35 -4.89
N SER A 24 5.67 8.32 -4.06
CA SER A 24 6.26 8.37 -2.72
C SER A 24 7.78 8.58 -2.77
N ILE A 25 8.48 8.05 -3.79
CA ILE A 25 9.89 8.32 -4.07
C ILE A 25 10.10 9.80 -4.36
N PHE A 26 9.25 10.41 -5.20
CA PHE A 26 9.33 11.86 -5.46
C PHE A 26 9.13 12.67 -4.18
N VAL A 27 8.11 12.35 -3.37
CA VAL A 27 7.88 13.02 -2.08
C VAL A 27 9.09 12.87 -1.16
N PHE A 28 9.66 11.66 -1.07
CA PHE A 28 10.83 11.37 -0.27
C PHE A 28 12.04 12.21 -0.72
N ILE A 29 12.39 12.21 -2.01
CA ILE A 29 13.53 12.98 -2.54
C ILE A 29 13.35 14.48 -2.30
N SER A 30 12.15 15.00 -2.51
CA SER A 30 11.86 16.43 -2.36
C SER A 30 11.87 16.91 -0.91
N LEU A 31 11.39 16.10 0.04
CA LEU A 31 11.18 16.55 1.43
C LEU A 31 12.22 16.03 2.42
N ALA A 32 12.80 14.84 2.20
CA ALA A 32 13.72 14.24 3.17
C ALA A 32 15.03 15.03 3.30
N SER A 33 15.45 15.72 2.23
CA SER A 33 16.61 16.61 2.21
C SER A 33 16.33 17.94 2.91
N VAL A 34 15.12 18.48 2.78
CA VAL A 34 14.72 19.78 3.34
C VAL A 34 14.35 19.67 4.81
N LEU A 35 13.73 18.57 5.22
CA LEU A 35 13.24 18.34 6.59
C LEU A 35 13.79 17.03 7.18
N PRO A 36 15.08 16.97 7.55
CA PRO A 36 15.72 15.75 8.05
C PRO A 36 15.27 15.35 9.48
N ASN A 37 14.49 16.20 10.15
CA ASN A 37 14.03 16.00 11.51
C ASN A 37 12.93 14.91 11.59
N VAL A 38 12.68 14.41 12.81
CA VAL A 38 11.60 13.45 13.08
C VAL A 38 10.25 13.94 12.55
N PHE A 39 9.97 15.24 12.71
CA PHE A 39 8.77 15.86 12.17
C PHE A 39 8.64 15.71 10.65
N GLY A 40 9.72 15.92 9.89
CA GLY A 40 9.72 15.75 8.44
C GLY A 40 9.46 14.30 8.03
N THR A 41 10.00 13.34 8.80
CA THR A 41 9.77 11.90 8.56
C THR A 41 8.30 11.52 8.78
N VAL A 42 7.67 12.04 9.84
CA VAL A 42 6.24 11.86 10.11
C VAL A 42 5.39 12.49 9.02
N LEU A 43 5.73 13.70 8.58
CA LEU A 43 5.01 14.39 7.49
C LEU A 43 5.08 13.60 6.18
N ILE A 44 6.27 13.13 5.78
CA ILE A 44 6.46 12.29 4.60
C ILE A 44 5.60 11.02 4.70
N GLN A 45 5.60 10.36 5.86
CA GLN A 45 4.80 9.14 6.04
C GLN A 45 3.30 9.40 5.93
N ILE A 46 2.80 10.52 6.46
CA ILE A 46 1.40 10.92 6.32
C ILE A 46 1.05 11.14 4.85
N LEU A 47 1.89 11.86 4.10
CA LEU A 47 1.68 12.07 2.67
C LEU A 47 1.67 10.76 1.88
N ASN A 48 2.61 9.85 2.17
CA ASN A 48 2.68 8.54 1.51
C ASN A 48 1.45 7.69 1.82
N LEU A 49 0.91 7.75 3.04
CA LEU A 49 -0.35 7.07 3.39
C LEU A 49 -1.56 7.65 2.66
N LEU A 50 -1.60 8.97 2.44
CA LEU A 50 -2.66 9.61 1.65
C LEU A 50 -2.58 9.20 0.18
N ILE A 51 -1.37 9.16 -0.39
CA ILE A 51 -1.14 8.66 -1.75
C ILE A 51 -1.62 7.22 -1.85
N LEU A 52 -1.18 6.35 -0.93
CA LEU A 52 -1.60 4.95 -0.87
C LEU A 52 -3.13 4.83 -0.81
N LEU A 53 -3.77 5.55 0.11
CA LEU A 53 -5.21 5.50 0.29
C LEU A 53 -5.93 5.93 -1.00
N SER A 54 -5.49 7.01 -1.64
CA SER A 54 -6.12 7.52 -2.86
C SER A 54 -6.06 6.52 -4.03
N LEU A 55 -4.89 5.88 -4.22
CA LEU A 55 -4.63 5.01 -5.36
C LEU A 55 -5.09 3.55 -5.13
N VAL A 56 -5.20 3.11 -3.87
CA VAL A 56 -5.65 1.76 -3.53
C VAL A 56 -7.15 1.70 -3.23
N TYR A 57 -7.69 2.68 -2.50
CA TYR A 57 -9.08 2.63 -2.04
C TYR A 57 -10.06 2.75 -3.21
N LEU A 58 -9.90 3.77 -4.06
CA LEU A 58 -10.89 4.10 -5.08
C LEU A 58 -11.09 2.96 -6.10
N PRO A 59 -10.04 2.35 -6.69
CA PRO A 59 -10.23 1.26 -7.64
C PRO A 59 -10.99 0.09 -7.02
N VAL A 60 -10.63 -0.33 -5.80
CA VAL A 60 -11.28 -1.47 -5.14
C VAL A 60 -12.71 -1.16 -4.69
N TRP A 61 -12.97 0.07 -4.26
CA TRP A 61 -14.33 0.53 -3.96
C TRP A 61 -15.24 0.43 -5.19
N THR A 62 -14.77 0.84 -6.37
CA THR A 62 -15.56 0.72 -7.62
C THR A 62 -15.80 -0.73 -8.04
N VAL A 63 -14.91 -1.66 -7.67
CA VAL A 63 -15.15 -3.10 -7.88
C VAL A 63 -16.29 -3.56 -6.99
N GLY A 64 -16.29 -3.20 -5.70
CA GLY A 64 -17.39 -3.53 -4.79
C GLY A 64 -18.73 -2.95 -5.24
N GLU A 65 -18.75 -1.72 -5.74
CA GLU A 65 -19.96 -1.06 -6.26
C GLU A 65 -20.51 -1.74 -7.52
N LYS A 66 -19.65 -2.26 -8.39
CA LYS A 66 -20.08 -3.01 -9.57
C LYS A 66 -20.60 -4.40 -9.18
N ASP A 67 -19.94 -5.06 -8.24
CA ASP A 67 -20.28 -6.41 -7.81
C ASP A 67 -21.68 -6.51 -7.22
N ILE A 68 -22.16 -5.52 -6.46
CA ILE A 68 -23.54 -5.56 -5.93
C ILE A 68 -24.59 -5.63 -7.05
N ASN A 69 -24.38 -4.95 -8.19
CA ASN A 69 -25.31 -5.04 -9.33
C ASN A 69 -25.30 -6.44 -9.95
N TYR A 70 -24.14 -7.06 -10.06
CA TYR A 70 -24.02 -8.41 -10.60
C TYR A 70 -24.63 -9.47 -9.66
N VAL A 71 -24.53 -9.27 -8.35
CA VAL A 71 -25.19 -10.13 -7.35
C VAL A 71 -26.71 -9.98 -7.42
N LEU A 72 -27.21 -8.73 -7.45
CA LEU A 72 -28.65 -8.45 -7.55
C LEU A 72 -29.28 -9.00 -8.85
N THR A 73 -28.51 -9.03 -9.94
CA THR A 73 -28.95 -9.61 -11.23
C THR A 73 -28.71 -11.12 -11.34
N GLY A 74 -28.23 -11.77 -10.27
CA GLY A 74 -27.98 -13.22 -10.25
C GLY A 74 -26.81 -13.70 -11.10
N ARG A 75 -25.97 -12.79 -11.62
CA ARG A 75 -24.85 -13.12 -12.51
C ARG A 75 -23.62 -13.64 -11.77
N ILE A 76 -23.44 -13.21 -10.52
CA ILE A 76 -22.35 -13.67 -9.64
C ILE A 76 -22.86 -13.93 -8.22
N THR A 77 -22.13 -14.76 -7.47
CA THR A 77 -22.32 -14.94 -6.03
C THR A 77 -21.46 -13.94 -5.26
N TYR A 78 -21.98 -13.45 -4.13
CA TYR A 78 -21.23 -12.53 -3.26
C TYR A 78 -19.99 -13.22 -2.66
N ASP A 79 -18.82 -12.59 -2.79
CA ASP A 79 -17.58 -13.01 -2.13
C ASP A 79 -17.12 -11.96 -1.12
N ARG A 80 -17.31 -12.26 0.16
CA ARG A 80 -16.89 -11.39 1.28
C ARG A 80 -15.38 -11.11 1.29
N TYR A 81 -14.57 -12.03 0.76
CA TYR A 81 -13.10 -11.93 0.80
C TYR A 81 -12.51 -11.40 -0.52
N CYS A 82 -13.34 -10.86 -1.42
CA CYS A 82 -12.88 -10.35 -2.71
C CYS A 82 -11.81 -9.25 -2.54
N GLY A 83 -12.09 -8.23 -1.73
CA GLY A 83 -11.14 -7.15 -1.43
C GLY A 83 -9.83 -7.65 -0.81
N LEU A 84 -9.90 -8.64 0.08
CA LEU A 84 -8.73 -9.27 0.69
C LEU A 84 -7.87 -9.97 -0.36
N LYS A 85 -8.47 -10.78 -1.24
CA LYS A 85 -7.76 -11.50 -2.31
C LYS A 85 -7.08 -10.53 -3.27
N ILE A 86 -7.77 -9.46 -3.67
CA ILE A 86 -7.23 -8.42 -4.55
C ILE A 86 -6.03 -7.73 -3.88
N GLY A 87 -6.14 -7.38 -2.60
CA GLY A 87 -5.05 -6.75 -1.85
C GLY A 87 -3.84 -7.64 -1.65
N LEU A 88 -4.05 -8.93 -1.34
CA LEU A 88 -2.96 -9.91 -1.22
C LEU A 88 -2.18 -10.07 -2.53
N ILE A 89 -2.85 -10.03 -3.68
CA ILE A 89 -2.18 -10.06 -4.99
C ILE A 89 -1.44 -8.74 -5.23
N GLY A 90 -2.09 -7.61 -4.94
CA GLY A 90 -1.53 -6.28 -5.18
C GLY A 90 -0.26 -6.00 -4.39
N MET A 91 -0.18 -6.46 -3.14
CA MET A 91 0.98 -6.19 -2.26
C MET A 91 2.25 -6.97 -2.64
N ILE A 92 2.17 -8.00 -3.50
CA ILE A 92 3.30 -8.86 -3.84
C ILE A 92 4.49 -8.04 -4.37
N ALA A 93 4.22 -7.02 -5.19
CA ALA A 93 5.27 -6.17 -5.75
C ALA A 93 6.11 -5.46 -4.68
N LEU A 94 5.53 -5.14 -3.52
CA LEU A 94 6.23 -4.48 -2.43
C LEU A 94 7.12 -5.41 -1.62
N TYR A 95 6.99 -6.73 -1.80
CA TYR A 95 7.90 -7.69 -1.18
C TYR A 95 9.21 -7.87 -1.97
N LEU A 96 9.23 -7.50 -3.26
CA LEU A 96 10.41 -7.66 -4.11
C LEU A 96 11.61 -6.81 -3.63
N PRO A 97 11.45 -5.54 -3.19
CA PRO A 97 12.54 -4.77 -2.60
C PRO A 97 13.14 -5.39 -1.34
N TYR A 98 12.38 -6.17 -0.56
CA TYR A 98 12.93 -6.80 0.65
C TYR A 98 14.02 -7.82 0.31
N ILE A 99 14.04 -8.40 -0.90
CA ILE A 99 15.14 -9.25 -1.35
C ILE A 99 16.47 -8.48 -1.28
N LEU A 100 16.46 -7.19 -1.66
CA LEU A 100 17.63 -6.31 -1.56
C LEU A 100 18.02 -6.04 -0.11
N LEU A 101 17.04 -5.94 0.81
CA LEU A 101 17.31 -5.81 2.24
C LEU A 101 17.99 -7.06 2.80
N PHE A 102 17.53 -8.25 2.45
CA PHE A 102 18.18 -9.49 2.88
C PHE A 102 19.58 -9.64 2.30
N LEU A 103 19.76 -9.37 1.01
CA LEU A 103 21.07 -9.41 0.35
C LEU A 103 22.05 -8.40 0.94
N SER A 104 21.58 -7.17 1.21
CA SER A 104 22.42 -6.15 1.86
C SER A 104 22.85 -6.57 3.25
N LYS A 105 21.98 -7.26 4.02
CA LYS A 105 22.34 -7.76 5.34
C LYS A 105 23.35 -8.92 5.30
N ILE A 106 23.20 -9.85 4.36
CA ILE A 106 24.12 -11.00 4.22
C ILE A 106 25.51 -10.53 3.76
N ASN A 107 25.56 -9.61 2.80
CA ASN A 107 26.81 -9.11 2.22
C ASN A 107 27.41 -7.92 3.00
N ASN A 108 26.70 -7.42 4.01
CA ASN A 108 27.02 -6.18 4.74
C ASN A 108 27.21 -4.96 3.80
N ASP A 109 26.41 -4.90 2.73
CA ASP A 109 26.52 -3.91 1.66
C ASP A 109 25.60 -2.71 1.90
N GLN A 110 26.19 -1.57 2.24
CA GLN A 110 25.48 -0.33 2.51
C GLN A 110 24.81 0.25 1.24
N PHE A 111 25.36 0.01 0.05
CA PHE A 111 24.82 0.56 -1.18
C PHE A 111 23.50 -0.12 -1.56
N LEU A 112 23.45 -1.45 -1.48
CA LEU A 112 22.20 -2.20 -1.67
C LEU A 112 21.14 -1.83 -0.63
N TYR A 113 21.56 -1.54 0.60
CA TYR A 113 20.65 -1.08 1.66
C TYR A 113 20.05 0.30 1.34
N ALA A 114 20.85 1.24 0.84
CA ALA A 114 20.36 2.55 0.41
C ALA A 114 19.38 2.43 -0.77
N ILE A 115 19.66 1.55 -1.74
CA ILE A 115 18.73 1.28 -2.86
C ILE A 115 17.39 0.75 -2.33
N PHE A 116 17.41 -0.19 -1.38
CA PHE A 116 16.19 -0.69 -0.74
C PHE A 116 15.37 0.44 -0.10
N GLN A 117 16.01 1.32 0.67
CA GLN A 117 15.34 2.44 1.34
C GLN A 117 14.68 3.41 0.35
N VAL A 118 15.32 3.65 -0.80
CA VAL A 118 14.75 4.50 -1.85
C VAL A 118 13.62 3.79 -2.55
N ILE A 119 13.80 2.54 -2.98
CA ILE A 119 12.75 1.82 -3.72
C ILE A 119 11.50 1.69 -2.86
N LEU A 120 11.62 1.31 -1.57
CA LEU A 120 10.47 1.13 -0.69
C LEU A 120 10.07 2.44 0.04
N SER A 121 10.00 3.55 -0.70
CA SER A 121 9.72 4.88 -0.12
C SER A 121 8.31 5.01 0.43
N LEU A 122 7.34 4.24 -0.09
CA LEU A 122 5.96 4.22 0.41
C LEU A 122 5.85 4.07 1.94
N PHE A 123 6.75 3.28 2.54
CA PHE A 123 6.81 3.03 3.99
C PHE A 123 8.05 3.64 4.65
N TYR A 124 8.66 4.64 4.03
CA TYR A 124 9.93 5.24 4.48
C TYR A 124 9.93 5.60 5.97
N GLY A 125 8.91 6.30 6.47
CA GLY A 125 8.88 6.73 7.86
C GLY A 125 8.75 5.58 8.84
N PHE A 126 8.00 4.53 8.48
CA PHE A 126 7.93 3.31 9.29
C PHE A 126 9.25 2.53 9.28
N ILE A 127 9.91 2.43 8.13
CA ILE A 127 11.22 1.78 8.00
C ILE A 127 12.27 2.53 8.83
N ARG A 128 12.30 3.86 8.75
CA ARG A 128 13.21 4.73 9.51
C ARG A 128 13.01 4.63 11.03
N MET A 129 11.80 4.24 11.48
CA MET A 129 11.49 4.05 12.89
C MET A 129 12.10 2.77 13.47
N LEU A 130 12.21 1.70 12.66
CA LEU A 130 12.71 0.40 13.11
C LEU A 130 14.15 0.10 12.70
N LEU A 131 14.56 0.54 11.52
CA LEU A 131 15.87 0.22 10.96
C LEU A 131 16.83 1.40 11.09
N PRO A 132 18.06 1.17 11.58
CA PRO A 132 19.10 2.20 11.62
C PRO A 132 19.56 2.57 10.20
N VAL A 133 20.24 3.70 10.08
CA VAL A 133 20.76 4.21 8.80
C VAL A 133 21.86 3.30 8.23
N THR A 134 22.60 2.60 9.09
CA THR A 134 23.74 1.76 8.71
C THR A 134 23.40 0.28 8.81
N ILE A 135 23.69 -0.48 7.75
CA ILE A 135 23.36 -1.91 7.63
C ILE A 135 24.03 -2.79 8.71
N LYS A 136 25.20 -2.35 9.19
CA LYS A 136 25.95 -3.04 10.26
C LYS A 136 25.12 -3.14 11.54
N ASP A 137 24.39 -2.09 11.87
CA ASP A 137 23.62 -1.98 13.11
C ASP A 137 22.21 -2.57 12.97
N VAL A 138 21.80 -2.96 11.76
CA VAL A 138 20.50 -3.57 11.52
C VAL A 138 20.44 -4.94 12.21
N ASN A 139 19.51 -5.12 13.13
CA ASN A 139 19.23 -6.42 13.72
C ASN A 139 18.22 -7.20 12.87
N TRP A 140 18.35 -8.54 12.86
CA TRP A 140 17.45 -9.43 12.12
C TRP A 140 15.97 -9.27 12.53
N LEU A 141 15.71 -9.08 13.82
CA LEU A 141 14.34 -9.00 14.33
C LEU A 141 13.60 -7.74 13.84
N PRO A 142 14.09 -6.50 14.02
CA PRO A 142 13.48 -5.31 13.40
C PRO A 142 13.32 -5.43 11.89
N MET A 143 14.30 -6.04 11.21
CA MET A 143 14.24 -6.32 9.77
C MET A 143 13.02 -7.19 9.41
N LEU A 144 12.79 -8.29 10.13
CA LEU A 144 11.63 -9.15 9.88
C LEU A 144 10.30 -8.47 10.20
N VAL A 145 10.25 -7.61 11.24
CA VAL A 145 9.03 -6.87 11.60
C VAL A 145 8.58 -5.94 10.46
N THR A 146 9.51 -5.37 9.68
CA THR A 146 9.13 -4.50 8.55
C THR A 146 8.30 -5.20 7.48
N LEU A 147 8.38 -6.53 7.35
CA LEU A 147 7.56 -7.33 6.41
C LEU A 147 6.04 -7.26 6.69
N ILE A 148 5.64 -6.75 7.85
CA ILE A 148 4.24 -6.56 8.22
C ILE A 148 3.63 -5.33 7.53
N TYR A 149 4.43 -4.32 7.17
CA TYR A 149 3.90 -3.05 6.64
C TYR A 149 3.06 -3.20 5.37
N PRO A 150 3.45 -3.99 4.35
CA PRO A 150 2.62 -4.20 3.17
C PRO A 150 1.24 -4.80 3.46
N LEU A 151 1.04 -5.48 4.61
CA LEU A 151 -0.26 -6.05 5.01
C LEU A 151 -1.34 -4.99 5.27
N ILE A 152 -0.97 -3.71 5.39
CA ILE A 152 -1.94 -2.62 5.43
C ILE A 152 -2.77 -2.55 4.14
N ILE A 153 -2.23 -3.00 3.01
CA ILE A 153 -2.91 -2.97 1.71
C ILE A 153 -4.12 -3.93 1.70
N PRO A 154 -3.98 -5.24 1.99
CA PRO A 154 -5.12 -6.13 2.17
C PRO A 154 -6.19 -5.62 3.13
N LEU A 155 -5.79 -4.89 4.19
CA LEU A 155 -6.71 -4.28 5.14
C LEU A 155 -7.50 -3.14 4.47
N ILE A 156 -6.81 -2.21 3.80
CA ILE A 156 -7.43 -1.09 3.09
C ILE A 156 -8.36 -1.61 1.98
N THR A 157 -7.93 -2.59 1.19
CA THR A 157 -8.74 -3.12 0.08
C THR A 157 -9.96 -3.90 0.58
N SER A 158 -9.84 -4.60 1.71
CA SER A 158 -10.99 -5.28 2.33
C SER A 158 -12.06 -4.26 2.77
N LEU A 159 -11.65 -3.17 3.41
CA LEU A 159 -12.54 -2.09 3.80
C LEU A 159 -13.14 -1.36 2.59
N ALA A 160 -12.31 -1.04 1.59
CA ALA A 160 -12.73 -0.39 0.37
C ALA A 160 -13.79 -1.20 -0.38
N TYR A 161 -13.56 -2.50 -0.54
CA TYR A 161 -14.52 -3.41 -1.18
C TYR A 161 -15.83 -3.48 -0.39
N HIS A 162 -15.75 -3.63 0.93
CA HIS A 162 -16.94 -3.69 1.79
C HIS A 162 -17.78 -2.42 1.72
N PHE A 163 -17.14 -1.25 1.75
CA PHE A 163 -17.83 0.03 1.60
C PHE A 163 -18.39 0.24 0.19
N GLY A 164 -17.65 -0.18 -0.84
CA GLY A 164 -18.10 -0.17 -2.23
C GLY A 164 -19.35 -1.02 -2.42
N TYR A 165 -19.33 -2.23 -1.88
CA TYR A 165 -20.48 -3.15 -1.93
C TYR A 165 -21.71 -2.55 -1.24
N LYS A 166 -21.53 -1.87 -0.10
CA LYS A 166 -22.62 -1.14 0.58
C LYS A 166 -22.97 0.21 -0.05
N ARG A 167 -22.31 0.60 -1.14
CA ARG A 167 -22.42 1.93 -1.79
C ARG A 167 -22.21 3.11 -0.83
N ILE A 168 -21.42 2.90 0.21
CA ILE A 168 -21.06 3.96 1.15
C ILE A 168 -19.86 4.68 0.56
N SER A 169 -20.11 5.82 -0.07
CA SER A 169 -19.04 6.71 -0.53
C SER A 169 -18.54 7.56 0.64
N LEU A 170 -17.33 7.27 1.14
CA LEU A 170 -16.65 8.11 2.13
C LEU A 170 -16.32 9.48 1.55
N ILE A 171 -15.88 9.52 0.30
CA ILE A 171 -15.59 10.76 -0.46
C ILE A 171 -16.86 11.59 -0.64
N GLY A 172 -17.99 10.95 -0.99
CA GLY A 172 -19.28 11.62 -1.13
C GLY A 172 -19.78 12.22 0.17
N LYS A 173 -19.58 11.57 1.32
CA LYS A 173 -19.95 12.12 2.63
C LYS A 173 -19.04 13.27 3.09
N LEU A 174 -17.77 13.27 2.70
CA LEU A 174 -16.82 14.35 3.01
C LEU A 174 -17.07 15.61 2.17
N ILE A 175 -17.41 15.44 0.88
CA ILE A 175 -17.62 16.56 -0.05
C ILE A 175 -19.06 17.09 0.01
N TYR A 176 -20.06 16.20 0.08
CA TYR A 176 -21.46 16.60 0.16
C TYR A 176 -21.94 16.56 1.60
N LYS A 177 -21.75 17.68 2.31
CA LYS A 177 -22.52 17.97 3.52
C LYS A 177 -23.97 18.13 3.08
N LYS A 178 -24.88 17.26 3.56
CA LYS A 178 -26.33 17.46 3.37
C LYS A 178 -26.66 18.90 3.82
N LYS A 179 -27.00 19.78 2.88
CA LYS A 179 -27.72 21.01 3.21
C LYS A 179 -29.03 20.56 3.85
N LYS A 180 -29.21 20.88 5.13
CA LYS A 180 -30.52 20.83 5.76
C LYS A 180 -31.41 21.87 5.11
#